data_AF-A0A1G5GH25-F1
#
_entry.id   AF-A0A1G5GH25-F1
#
_cell.length_a   1.000
_cell.length_b   1.000
_cell.length_c   1.000
_cell.angle_alpha   90.00
_cell.angle_beta   90.00
_cell.angle_gamma   90.00
#
_symmetry.space_group_name_H-M   'P 1'
#
loop_
_entity.id
_entity.type
_entity.pdbx_description
1 polymer ?
#
loop_
_entity_poly.entity_id
_entity_poly.type
_entity_poly.pdbx_seq_one_letter_code
_entity_poly.pdbx_strand_id
1 'polypeptide(L)'
;MAVIGIEEFARHFAGYEDCYTIIGGAACEILMSQTPRDFRATKDIDMIILFEDKFKEFAELFWNYIKEGGYTYGWKNNDEPHFYRFTNPKEGYPKQIELFSRKPNYHLEAATTIVPIHIDEDVSSLSAILLNDDFYDFMLKGRIVINGLSVLKTSYIIPFKMMAWINLMSEKEEGKHVNARDLKKHKNDVFQLLQIIPEGETVEVTGDVSDAVDKFLEMIVNENIVFANLDIESDMDTEIKALREIYIKI
;
A
#
# COMPACT_ATOMS: atom_id res chain seq x y z
N MET A 1 1.62 4.36 18.46
CA MET A 1 3.05 4.51 18.80
C MET A 1 3.79 4.53 17.47
N ALA A 2 4.27 5.72 17.07
CA ALA A 2 4.69 6.05 15.70
C ALA A 2 5.63 5.02 15.04
N VAL A 3 5.48 4.84 13.72
CA VAL A 3 6.41 4.10 12.85
C VAL A 3 7.85 4.54 13.17
N ILE A 4 8.68 3.60 13.65
CA ILE A 4 10.06 3.90 14.04
C ILE A 4 10.84 4.41 12.82
N GLY A 5 11.52 5.55 12.96
CA GLY A 5 12.31 6.16 11.88
C GLY A 5 11.51 7.01 10.90
N ILE A 6 10.20 7.19 11.09
CA ILE A 6 9.36 7.93 10.15
C ILE A 6 9.68 9.43 10.09
N GLU A 7 10.07 10.04 11.22
CA GLU A 7 10.51 11.44 11.26
C GLU A 7 11.85 11.64 10.54
N GLU A 8 12.72 10.63 10.60
CA GLU A 8 13.99 10.64 9.88
C GLU A 8 13.77 10.46 8.39
N PHE A 9 12.89 9.53 8.00
CA PHE A 9 12.43 9.35 6.63
C PHE A 9 11.84 10.67 6.07
N ALA A 10 10.91 11.31 6.80
CA ALA A 10 10.31 12.58 6.38
C ALA A 10 11.36 13.68 6.15
N ARG A 11 12.35 13.77 7.04
CA ARG A 11 13.44 14.75 6.92
C ARG A 11 14.35 14.45 5.74
N HIS A 12 14.66 13.17 5.50
CA HIS A 12 15.56 12.76 4.43
C HIS A 12 14.94 13.01 3.05
N PHE A 13 13.64 12.77 2.90
CA PHE A 13 12.91 12.91 1.63
C PHE A 13 12.13 14.22 1.48
N ALA A 14 12.44 15.23 2.31
CA ALA A 14 11.80 16.54 2.24
C ALA A 14 12.00 17.19 0.86
N GLY A 15 10.91 17.66 0.24
CA GLY A 15 10.91 18.25 -1.10
C GLY A 15 10.77 17.25 -2.27
N TYR A 16 10.60 15.96 -1.96
CA TYR A 16 10.36 14.86 -2.90
C TYR A 16 9.04 14.12 -2.63
N GLU A 17 8.09 14.76 -1.96
CA GLU A 17 6.77 14.20 -1.63
C GLU A 17 6.00 13.80 -2.90
N ASP A 18 6.33 14.37 -4.06
CA ASP A 18 5.75 14.03 -5.36
C ASP A 18 6.36 12.79 -6.04
N CYS A 19 7.46 12.25 -5.50
CA CYS A 19 8.13 11.08 -6.07
C CYS A 19 7.67 9.76 -5.43
N TYR A 20 6.86 9.82 -4.38
CA TYR A 20 6.36 8.63 -3.71
C TYR A 20 4.99 8.84 -3.07
N THR A 21 4.33 7.74 -2.69
CA THR A 21 3.14 7.74 -1.84
C THR A 21 3.22 6.56 -0.90
N ILE A 22 3.29 6.83 0.41
CA ILE A 22 3.21 5.79 1.44
C ILE A 22 1.77 5.26 1.47
N ILE A 23 1.66 3.94 1.47
CA ILE A 23 0.43 3.18 1.52
C ILE A 23 0.48 2.20 2.72
N GLY A 24 -0.43 1.23 2.73
CA GLY A 24 -0.37 0.12 3.66
C GLY A 24 -0.55 0.56 5.12
N GLY A 25 0.04 -0.20 6.04
CA GLY A 25 -0.14 0.06 7.48
C GLY A 25 0.46 1.39 7.94
N ALA A 26 1.56 1.83 7.32
CA ALA A 26 2.26 3.05 7.72
C ALA A 26 1.43 4.29 7.38
N ALA A 27 0.80 4.31 6.21
CA ALA A 27 -0.14 5.36 5.84
C ALA A 27 -1.30 5.45 6.83
N CYS A 28 -1.92 4.30 7.16
CA CYS A 28 -3.00 4.26 8.16
C CYS A 28 -2.55 4.83 9.50
N GLU A 29 -1.35 4.49 9.98
CA GLU A 29 -0.83 4.99 11.25
C GLU A 29 -0.57 6.51 11.21
N ILE A 30 0.01 7.02 10.12
CA ILE A 30 0.25 8.46 9.93
C ILE A 30 -1.09 9.23 9.92
N LEU A 31 -2.09 8.72 9.19
CA LEU A 31 -3.44 9.30 9.14
C LEU A 31 -4.12 9.26 10.50
N MET A 32 -3.98 8.15 11.23
CA MET A 32 -4.65 7.92 12.51
C MET A 32 -3.95 8.57 13.69
N SER A 33 -2.73 9.09 13.55
CA SER A 33 -2.09 9.94 14.58
C SER A 33 -2.94 11.17 14.95
N GLN A 34 -3.97 11.49 14.15
CA GLN A 34 -4.97 12.54 14.42
C GLN A 34 -6.26 12.03 15.11
N THR A 35 -6.39 10.72 15.37
CA THR A 35 -7.60 10.10 15.93
C THR A 35 -7.31 9.27 17.19
N PRO A 36 -8.24 9.15 18.16
CA PRO A 36 -7.98 8.43 19.42
C PRO A 36 -7.93 6.89 19.33
N ARG A 37 -8.09 6.31 18.13
CA ARG A 37 -8.22 4.85 17.95
C ARG A 37 -6.85 4.25 17.64
N ASP A 38 -6.43 3.27 18.44
CA ASP A 38 -5.16 2.57 18.22
C ASP A 38 -5.27 1.65 16.98
N PHE A 39 -4.70 2.07 15.85
CA PHE A 39 -4.39 1.14 14.77
C PHE A 39 -3.13 0.36 15.13
N ARG A 40 -3.04 -0.89 14.67
CA ARG A 40 -1.85 -1.72 14.90
C ARG A 40 -0.62 -1.01 14.34
N ALA A 41 0.34 -0.69 15.21
CA ALA A 41 1.59 -0.08 14.82
C ALA A 41 2.33 -0.98 13.82
N THR A 42 2.75 -0.42 12.69
CA THR A 42 3.62 -1.12 11.74
C THR A 42 5.02 -0.53 11.81
N LYS A 43 6.02 -1.35 11.48
CA LYS A 43 7.41 -0.89 11.36
C LYS A 43 7.87 -0.86 9.90
N ASP A 44 6.96 -1.18 8.99
CA ASP A 44 7.21 -1.38 7.57
C ASP A 44 6.61 -0.20 6.81
N ILE A 45 7.38 0.38 5.88
CA ILE A 45 6.90 1.39 4.95
C ILE A 45 6.65 0.71 3.61
N ASP A 46 5.39 0.67 3.21
CA ASP A 46 4.97 0.30 1.86
C ASP A 46 4.79 1.60 1.08
N MET A 47 5.44 1.78 -0.07
CA MET A 47 5.29 3.00 -0.87
C MET A 47 5.23 2.74 -2.37
N ILE A 48 4.40 3.52 -3.06
CA ILE A 48 4.36 3.57 -4.52
C ILE A 48 5.30 4.67 -5.00
N ILE A 49 6.18 4.35 -5.93
CA ILE A 49 7.12 5.26 -6.56
C ILE A 49 6.47 5.92 -7.79
N LEU A 50 6.70 7.22 -7.93
CA LEU A 50 6.16 8.09 -8.98
C LEU A 50 7.30 8.62 -9.85
N PHE A 51 7.17 8.47 -11.16
CA PHE A 51 8.18 8.88 -12.15
C PHE A 51 7.96 10.32 -12.62
N GLU A 52 7.96 11.26 -11.67
CA GLU A 52 7.81 12.70 -11.92
C GLU A 52 9.15 13.36 -12.25
N ASP A 53 9.15 14.67 -12.57
CA ASP A 53 10.32 15.44 -13.03
C ASP A 53 11.59 15.30 -12.17
N LYS A 54 11.45 15.02 -10.87
CA LYS A 54 12.57 14.88 -9.91
C LYS A 54 12.94 13.42 -9.61
N PHE A 55 12.44 12.47 -10.40
CA PHE A 55 12.58 11.05 -10.08
C PHE A 55 14.03 10.59 -10.02
N LYS A 56 14.90 11.13 -10.89
CA LYS A 56 16.33 10.75 -10.91
C LYS A 56 17.01 11.15 -9.60
N GLU A 57 16.82 12.39 -9.18
CA GLU A 57 17.37 12.93 -7.93
C GLU A 57 16.77 12.20 -6.72
N PHE A 58 15.47 11.92 -6.74
CA PHE A 58 14.82 11.11 -5.72
C PHE A 58 15.42 9.71 -5.63
N ALA A 59 15.66 9.05 -6.76
CA ALA A 59 16.21 7.70 -6.76
C ALA A 59 17.64 7.65 -6.24
N GLU A 60 18.49 8.61 -6.61
CA GLU A 60 19.84 8.76 -6.05
C GLU A 60 19.77 8.99 -4.53
N LEU A 61 18.88 9.87 -4.08
CA LEU A 61 18.64 10.16 -2.67
C LEU A 61 18.15 8.91 -1.91
N PHE A 62 17.18 8.19 -2.47
CA PHE A 62 16.67 6.93 -1.92
C PHE A 62 17.78 5.89 -1.82
N TRP A 63 18.67 5.81 -2.80
CA TRP A 63 19.77 4.85 -2.75
C TRP A 63 20.83 5.20 -1.70
N ASN A 64 21.07 6.48 -1.48
CA ASN A 64 21.86 6.94 -0.34
C ASN A 64 21.18 6.58 0.99
N TYR A 65 19.85 6.78 1.11
CA TYR A 65 19.09 6.39 2.28
C TYR A 65 19.23 4.90 2.63
N ILE A 66 19.08 4.01 1.64
CA ILE A 66 19.23 2.56 1.83
C ILE A 66 20.65 2.21 2.28
N LYS A 67 21.67 2.80 1.65
CA LYS A 67 23.08 2.58 2.00
C LYS A 67 23.40 3.08 3.40
N GLU A 68 22.98 4.30 3.74
CA GLU A 68 23.18 4.90 5.05
C GLU A 68 22.48 4.10 6.15
N GLY A 69 21.24 3.66 5.89
CA GLY A 69 20.46 2.80 6.77
C GLY A 69 21.03 1.39 6.92
N GLY A 70 21.97 0.97 6.07
CA GLY A 70 22.57 -0.35 6.11
C GLY A 70 21.58 -1.48 5.77
N TYR A 71 20.57 -1.17 4.95
CA TYR A 71 19.55 -2.14 4.57
C TYR A 71 20.12 -3.29 3.73
N THR A 72 19.59 -4.48 3.98
CA THR A 72 19.75 -5.66 3.13
C THR A 72 18.66 -5.71 2.06
N TYR A 73 19.00 -6.12 0.85
CA TYR A 73 18.09 -6.28 -0.29
C TYR A 73 18.35 -7.60 -1.02
N GLY A 74 17.35 -8.11 -1.74
CA GLY A 74 17.38 -9.44 -2.38
C GLY A 74 17.08 -10.59 -1.41
N TRP A 75 16.46 -11.66 -1.91
CA TRP A 75 16.34 -12.94 -1.18
C TRP A 75 17.46 -13.87 -1.62
N LYS A 76 18.19 -14.44 -0.66
CA LYS A 76 19.33 -15.36 -0.86
C LYS A 76 19.00 -16.69 -1.56
N ASN A 77 17.73 -16.97 -1.92
CA ASN A 77 17.25 -18.29 -2.34
C ASN A 77 16.48 -18.32 -3.67
N ASN A 78 16.45 -17.25 -4.47
CA ASN A 78 15.86 -17.26 -5.81
C ASN A 78 16.89 -16.79 -6.83
N ASP A 79 16.85 -17.37 -8.04
CA ASP A 79 17.73 -17.02 -9.16
C ASP A 79 17.51 -15.60 -9.70
N GLU A 80 16.53 -14.86 -9.16
CA GLU A 80 16.26 -13.45 -9.48
C GLU A 80 16.28 -12.57 -8.22
N PRO A 81 17.21 -11.59 -8.12
CA PRO A 81 17.27 -10.69 -6.98
C PRO A 81 16.05 -9.75 -6.92
N HIS A 82 15.32 -9.82 -5.80
CA HIS A 82 14.20 -8.92 -5.49
C HIS A 82 14.70 -7.58 -4.91
N PHE A 83 14.83 -6.54 -5.73
CA PHE A 83 15.28 -5.20 -5.32
C PHE A 83 14.14 -4.24 -4.94
N TYR A 84 12.99 -4.75 -4.54
CA TYR A 84 11.83 -3.93 -4.13
C TYR A 84 11.60 -3.96 -2.61
N ARG A 85 12.28 -4.84 -1.89
CA ARG A 85 12.13 -5.00 -0.44
C ARG A 85 13.48 -4.86 0.26
N PHE A 86 13.54 -3.89 1.16
CA PHE A 86 14.71 -3.53 1.95
C PHE A 86 14.44 -3.86 3.41
N THR A 87 15.29 -4.65 4.05
CA THR A 87 15.09 -5.14 5.42
C THR A 87 16.36 -5.04 6.24
N ASN A 88 16.26 -5.25 7.55
CA ASN A 88 17.38 -5.32 8.49
C ASN A 88 18.27 -4.06 8.53
N PRO A 89 17.71 -2.84 8.63
CA PRO A 89 18.54 -1.65 8.78
C PRO A 89 19.15 -1.54 10.18
N LYS A 90 20.05 -0.57 10.33
CA LYS A 90 20.52 -0.08 11.64
C LYS A 90 19.40 0.58 12.44
N GLU A 91 19.65 0.82 13.72
CA GLU A 91 18.67 1.50 14.59
C GLU A 91 18.36 2.93 14.11
N GLY A 92 17.12 3.37 14.33
CA GLY A 92 16.63 4.68 13.90
C GLY A 92 15.95 4.70 12.53
N TYR A 93 15.95 3.58 11.80
CA TYR A 93 15.36 3.45 10.46
C TYR A 93 14.11 2.54 10.45
N PRO A 94 13.18 2.73 9.50
CA PRO A 94 12.03 1.83 9.28
C PRO A 94 12.46 0.38 9.05
N LYS A 95 11.88 -0.58 9.77
CA LYS A 95 12.37 -1.98 9.78
C LYS A 95 12.33 -2.65 8.41
N GLN A 96 11.37 -2.27 7.58
CA GLN A 96 11.27 -2.70 6.20
C GLN A 96 10.82 -1.53 5.34
N ILE A 97 11.32 -1.46 4.11
CA ILE A 97 10.77 -0.62 3.04
C ILE A 97 10.41 -1.51 1.87
N GLU A 98 9.19 -1.41 1.36
CA GLU A 98 8.70 -2.13 0.19
C GLU A 98 8.21 -1.16 -0.89
N LEU A 99 8.65 -1.37 -2.13
CA LEU A 99 8.39 -0.50 -3.27
C LEU A 99 7.39 -1.09 -4.27
N PHE A 100 6.47 -0.25 -4.72
CA PHE A 100 5.46 -0.50 -5.75
C PHE A 100 5.57 0.56 -6.86
N SER A 101 5.17 0.26 -8.09
CA SER A 101 5.18 1.23 -9.20
C SER A 101 4.14 0.90 -10.25
N ARG A 102 3.84 1.84 -11.14
CA ARG A 102 3.07 1.55 -12.37
C ARG A 102 3.85 0.60 -13.29
N LYS A 103 3.14 -0.17 -14.11
CA LYS A 103 3.72 -0.89 -15.26
C LYS A 103 4.25 0.11 -16.30
N PRO A 104 5.55 0.11 -16.64
CA PRO A 104 6.04 0.94 -17.74
C PRO A 104 5.47 0.44 -19.09
N ASN A 105 5.16 1.38 -19.99
CA ASN A 105 4.57 1.12 -21.31
C ASN A 105 5.50 0.37 -22.30
N TYR A 106 6.74 0.09 -21.92
CA TYR A 106 7.64 -0.73 -22.72
C TYR A 106 7.29 -2.20 -22.50
N HIS A 107 6.87 -2.86 -23.59
CA HIS A 107 6.45 -4.26 -23.60
C HIS A 107 7.60 -5.15 -23.13
N LEU A 108 7.62 -5.48 -21.84
CA LEU A 108 8.34 -6.64 -21.32
C LEU A 108 7.32 -7.77 -21.22
N GLU A 109 7.35 -8.64 -22.23
CA GLU A 109 6.70 -9.95 -22.19
C GLU A 109 7.40 -10.82 -21.13
N ALA A 110 7.10 -10.57 -19.87
CA ALA A 110 7.41 -11.47 -18.79
C ALA A 110 6.17 -11.66 -17.92
N ALA A 111 5.82 -12.93 -17.70
CA ALA A 111 4.68 -13.35 -16.87
C ALA A 111 4.97 -13.19 -15.37
N THR A 112 5.70 -12.15 -14.96
CA THR A 112 6.13 -11.90 -13.58
C THR A 112 5.88 -10.44 -13.20
N THR A 113 5.18 -10.24 -12.07
CA THR A 113 4.60 -8.99 -11.53
C THR A 113 5.63 -7.94 -11.06
N ILE A 114 6.90 -8.06 -11.46
CA ILE A 114 8.00 -7.23 -10.95
C ILE A 114 8.71 -6.61 -12.15
N VAL A 115 8.66 -5.29 -12.28
CA VAL A 115 9.50 -4.58 -13.27
C VAL A 115 10.69 -3.94 -12.55
N PRO A 116 11.93 -4.29 -12.92
CA PRO A 116 13.10 -3.55 -12.49
C PRO A 116 13.09 -2.17 -13.15
N ILE A 117 13.12 -1.12 -12.34
CA ILE A 117 13.37 0.24 -12.78
C ILE A 117 14.88 0.34 -13.03
N HIS A 118 15.26 0.35 -14.31
CA HIS A 118 16.63 0.59 -14.71
C HIS A 118 16.90 2.09 -14.64
N ILE A 119 17.73 2.49 -13.68
CA ILE A 119 18.30 3.83 -13.60
C ILE A 119 19.77 3.62 -13.95
N ASP A 120 20.30 4.48 -14.83
CA ASP A 120 21.63 4.44 -15.49
C ASP A 120 22.75 3.63 -14.80
N GLU A 121 23.68 3.09 -15.61
CA GLU A 121 24.72 2.08 -15.33
C GLU A 121 25.53 2.13 -14.00
N ASP A 122 25.40 3.17 -13.18
CA ASP A 122 26.05 3.32 -11.86
C ASP A 122 25.07 3.30 -10.65
N VAL A 123 23.76 3.17 -10.85
CA VAL A 123 22.76 3.17 -9.75
C VAL A 123 21.90 1.90 -9.83
N SER A 124 22.11 0.98 -8.88
CA SER A 124 21.45 -0.33 -8.83
C SER A 124 19.93 -0.26 -9.00
N SER A 125 19.39 -1.18 -9.80
CA SER A 125 17.98 -1.29 -10.17
C SER A 125 17.03 -1.27 -8.97
N LEU A 126 16.08 -0.33 -8.94
CA LEU A 126 14.96 -0.33 -7.99
C LEU A 126 13.86 -1.21 -8.59
N SER A 127 13.62 -2.41 -8.06
CA SER A 127 12.44 -3.17 -8.51
C SER A 127 11.19 -2.61 -7.86
N ALA A 128 10.05 -2.70 -8.53
CA ALA A 128 8.78 -2.31 -7.96
C ALA A 128 7.65 -3.27 -8.38
N ILE A 129 6.74 -3.57 -7.45
CA ILE A 129 5.55 -4.40 -7.70
C ILE A 129 4.55 -3.59 -8.53
N LEU A 130 4.09 -4.16 -9.63
CA LEU A 130 3.28 -3.45 -10.63
C LEU A 130 1.84 -3.21 -10.17
N LEU A 131 1.39 -1.96 -10.25
CA LEU A 131 -0.01 -1.56 -10.25
C LEU A 131 -0.55 -1.48 -11.68
N ASN A 132 -1.81 -1.86 -11.88
CA ASN A 132 -2.53 -1.54 -13.11
C ASN A 132 -2.81 -0.03 -13.19
N ASP A 133 -3.20 0.43 -14.38
CA ASP A 133 -3.39 1.85 -14.65
C ASP A 133 -4.55 2.43 -13.83
N ASP A 134 -5.65 1.71 -13.68
CA ASP A 134 -6.82 2.17 -12.92
C ASP A 134 -6.50 2.38 -11.43
N PHE A 135 -5.79 1.45 -10.78
CA PHE A 135 -5.38 1.62 -9.38
C PHE A 135 -4.29 2.68 -9.23
N TYR A 136 -3.40 2.84 -10.23
CA TYR A 136 -2.40 3.89 -10.21
C TYR A 136 -3.05 5.28 -10.28
N ASP A 137 -3.94 5.51 -11.24
CA ASP A 137 -4.65 6.78 -11.42
C ASP A 137 -5.59 7.06 -10.24
N PHE A 138 -6.21 6.01 -9.69
CA PHE A 138 -7.00 6.11 -8.46
C PHE A 138 -6.14 6.54 -7.27
N MET A 139 -4.95 5.96 -7.10
CA MET A 139 -4.02 6.37 -6.04
C MET A 139 -3.59 7.83 -6.17
N LEU A 140 -3.27 8.29 -7.39
CA LEU A 140 -2.87 9.68 -7.62
C LEU A 140 -3.90 10.68 -7.09
N LYS A 141 -5.20 10.40 -7.25
CA LYS A 141 -6.30 11.24 -6.74
C LYS A 141 -6.41 11.27 -5.21
N GLY A 142 -5.93 10.22 -4.55
CA GLY A 142 -6.06 10.03 -3.09
C GLY A 142 -4.89 10.52 -2.26
N ARG A 143 -3.85 11.08 -2.88
CA ARG A 143 -2.62 11.52 -2.21
C ARG A 143 -2.85 12.77 -1.38
N ILE A 144 -2.25 12.82 -0.19
CA ILE A 144 -2.12 14.01 0.64
C ILE A 144 -0.74 14.06 1.29
N VAL A 145 -0.32 15.24 1.72
CA VAL A 145 0.92 15.41 2.49
C VAL A 145 0.58 15.65 3.95
N ILE A 146 1.12 14.80 4.84
CA ILE A 146 1.01 14.93 6.29
C ILE A 146 2.43 14.92 6.87
N ASN A 147 2.79 15.96 7.63
CA ASN A 147 4.10 16.07 8.29
C ASN A 147 5.30 15.86 7.34
N GLY A 148 5.20 16.33 6.09
CA GLY A 148 6.25 16.17 5.08
C GLY A 148 6.28 14.79 4.40
N LEU A 149 5.26 13.95 4.61
CA LEU A 149 5.14 12.63 4.00
C LEU A 149 3.95 12.60 3.06
N SER A 150 4.18 12.16 1.82
CA SER A 150 3.11 11.82 0.90
C SER A 150 2.47 10.50 1.31
N VAL A 151 1.19 10.51 1.65
CA VAL A 151 0.42 9.37 2.14
C VAL A 151 -0.89 9.24 1.35
N LEU A 152 -1.35 8.01 1.16
CA LEU A 152 -2.64 7.74 0.55
C LEU A 152 -3.76 7.84 1.59
N LYS A 153 -4.81 8.63 1.35
CA LYS A 153 -5.98 8.74 2.23
C LYS A 153 -6.62 7.38 2.52
N THR A 154 -7.25 7.24 3.68
CA THR A 154 -7.91 5.98 4.11
C THR A 154 -8.93 5.47 3.09
N SER A 155 -9.80 6.35 2.60
CA SER A 155 -10.82 6.04 1.59
C SER A 155 -10.21 5.54 0.28
N TYR A 156 -8.95 5.88 -0.01
CA TYR A 156 -8.23 5.35 -1.17
C TYR A 156 -7.39 4.12 -0.85
N ILE A 157 -7.04 3.85 0.41
CA ILE A 157 -6.35 2.60 0.82
C ILE A 157 -7.30 1.40 0.77
N ILE A 158 -8.57 1.57 1.13
CA ILE A 158 -9.53 0.47 1.25
C ILE A 158 -9.67 -0.35 -0.04
N PRO A 159 -9.81 0.23 -1.26
CA PRO A 159 -9.87 -0.56 -2.48
C PRO A 159 -8.62 -1.41 -2.74
N PHE A 160 -7.42 -0.95 -2.35
CA PHE A 160 -6.21 -1.78 -2.42
C PHE A 160 -6.29 -3.00 -1.47
N LYS A 161 -6.89 -2.83 -0.28
CA LYS A 161 -7.11 -3.95 0.66
C LYS A 161 -8.14 -4.94 0.14
N MET A 162 -9.20 -4.44 -0.50
CA MET A 162 -10.21 -5.27 -1.17
C MET A 162 -9.57 -6.12 -2.27
N MET A 163 -8.80 -5.50 -3.17
CA MET A 163 -8.10 -6.20 -4.26
C MET A 163 -7.09 -7.23 -3.73
N ALA A 164 -6.29 -6.86 -2.72
CA ALA A 164 -5.34 -7.80 -2.11
C ALA A 164 -6.06 -9.03 -1.51
N TRP A 165 -7.21 -8.84 -0.86
CA TRP A 165 -8.01 -9.94 -0.35
C TRP A 165 -8.61 -10.81 -1.46
N ILE A 166 -9.17 -10.21 -2.51
CA ILE A 166 -9.70 -10.92 -3.69
C ILE A 166 -8.61 -11.79 -4.33
N ASN A 167 -7.40 -11.26 -4.50
CA ASN A 167 -6.28 -12.00 -5.10
C ASN A 167 -5.91 -13.22 -4.24
N LEU A 168 -5.81 -13.06 -2.91
CA LEU A 168 -5.54 -14.18 -2.01
C LEU A 168 -6.67 -15.22 -2.00
N MET A 169 -7.92 -14.80 -2.17
CA MET A 169 -9.04 -15.73 -2.32
C MET A 169 -8.94 -16.53 -3.61
N SER A 170 -8.63 -15.87 -4.74
CA SER A 170 -8.41 -16.52 -6.04
C SER A 170 -7.27 -17.53 -5.98
N GLU A 171 -6.13 -17.16 -5.38
CA GLU A 171 -4.99 -18.06 -5.22
C GLU A 171 -5.35 -19.31 -4.39
N LYS A 172 -6.15 -19.11 -3.33
CA LYS A 172 -6.63 -20.21 -2.49
C LYS A 172 -7.56 -21.15 -3.25
N GLU A 173 -8.45 -20.63 -4.09
CA GLU A 173 -9.33 -21.42 -4.96
C GLU A 173 -8.55 -22.22 -6.01
N GLU A 174 -7.45 -21.65 -6.52
CA GLU A 174 -6.50 -22.33 -7.42
C GLU A 174 -5.63 -23.38 -6.71
N GLY A 175 -5.79 -23.57 -5.39
CA GLY A 175 -5.03 -24.54 -4.60
C GLY A 175 -3.60 -24.09 -4.25
N LYS A 176 -3.25 -22.81 -4.45
CA LYS A 176 -1.98 -22.25 -4.00
C LYS A 176 -1.96 -22.09 -2.48
N HIS A 177 -0.76 -22.14 -1.90
CA HIS A 177 -0.61 -21.90 -0.47
C HIS A 177 -0.80 -20.41 -0.15
N VAL A 178 -1.83 -20.10 0.64
CA VAL A 178 -2.17 -18.74 1.06
C VAL A 178 -2.01 -18.60 2.57
N ASN A 179 -1.41 -17.50 3.01
CA ASN A 179 -1.29 -17.20 4.43
C ASN A 179 -2.64 -16.76 5.03
N ALA A 180 -3.23 -17.60 5.86
CA ALA A 180 -4.52 -17.34 6.50
C ALA A 180 -4.52 -16.05 7.36
N ARG A 181 -3.36 -15.67 7.92
CA ARG A 181 -3.22 -14.41 8.68
C ARG A 181 -3.39 -13.20 7.76
N ASP A 182 -2.81 -13.25 6.58
CA ASP A 182 -2.83 -12.12 5.63
C ASP A 182 -4.23 -11.98 5.02
N LEU A 183 -4.88 -13.10 4.69
CA LEU A 183 -6.28 -13.13 4.28
C LEU A 183 -7.21 -12.52 5.34
N LYS A 184 -7.07 -12.91 6.61
CA LYS A 184 -7.83 -12.31 7.72
C LYS A 184 -7.51 -10.82 7.89
N LYS A 185 -6.24 -10.45 7.76
CA LYS A 185 -5.76 -9.07 7.90
C LYS A 185 -6.41 -8.15 6.86
N HIS A 186 -6.36 -8.48 5.57
CA HIS A 186 -6.84 -7.59 4.52
C HIS A 186 -8.34 -7.30 4.61
N LYS A 187 -9.18 -8.33 4.84
CA LYS A 187 -10.63 -8.10 5.00
C LYS A 187 -10.97 -7.31 6.26
N ASN A 188 -10.30 -7.58 7.38
CA ASN A 188 -10.54 -6.85 8.63
C ASN A 188 -10.10 -5.39 8.51
N ASP A 189 -8.97 -5.15 7.84
CA ASP A 189 -8.46 -3.79 7.59
C ASP A 189 -9.50 -2.96 6.81
N VAL A 190 -10.24 -3.53 5.85
CA VAL A 190 -11.32 -2.80 5.13
C VAL A 190 -12.32 -2.19 6.11
N PHE A 191 -12.85 -2.99 7.02
CA PHE A 191 -13.85 -2.53 7.99
C PHE A 191 -13.26 -1.62 9.06
N GLN A 192 -12.05 -1.90 9.55
CA GLN A 192 -11.40 -1.02 10.53
C GLN A 192 -11.10 0.37 9.95
N LEU A 193 -10.67 0.43 8.68
CA LEU A 193 -10.41 1.67 7.98
C LEU A 193 -11.68 2.42 7.59
N LEU A 194 -12.78 1.71 7.35
CA LEU A 194 -14.07 2.35 7.10
C LEU A 194 -14.48 3.27 8.26
N GLN A 195 -14.20 2.85 9.49
CA GLN A 195 -14.62 3.58 10.69
C GLN A 195 -13.91 4.92 10.93
N ILE A 196 -12.88 5.24 10.16
CA ILE A 196 -12.11 6.49 10.31
C ILE A 196 -12.25 7.39 9.08
N ILE A 197 -13.07 6.98 8.09
CA ILE A 197 -13.38 7.83 6.96
C ILE A 197 -14.23 9.01 7.48
N PRO A 198 -13.86 10.27 7.15
CA PRO A 198 -14.65 11.44 7.48
C PRO A 198 -16.12 11.31 7.04
N GLU A 199 -17.03 11.74 7.90
CA GLU A 199 -18.47 11.70 7.60
C GLU A 199 -18.78 12.48 6.32
N GLY A 200 -19.56 11.85 5.41
CA GLY A 200 -19.94 12.42 4.12
C GLY A 200 -18.86 12.37 3.04
N GLU A 201 -17.68 11.78 3.30
CA GLU A 201 -16.68 11.57 2.25
C GLU A 201 -17.18 10.54 1.22
N THR A 202 -17.13 10.92 -0.06
CA THR A 202 -17.42 10.05 -1.20
C THR A 202 -16.22 9.99 -2.12
N VAL A 203 -15.97 8.82 -2.69
CA VAL A 203 -14.86 8.55 -3.60
C VAL A 203 -15.40 7.96 -4.89
N GLU A 204 -15.09 8.61 -6.01
CA GLU A 204 -15.43 8.11 -7.33
C GLU A 204 -14.52 6.93 -7.72
N VAL A 205 -15.12 5.84 -8.19
CA VAL A 205 -14.41 4.62 -8.64
C VAL A 205 -14.80 4.26 -10.07
N THR A 206 -13.82 3.80 -10.85
CA THR A 206 -13.97 3.42 -12.26
C THR A 206 -13.14 2.17 -12.57
N GLY A 207 -13.45 1.50 -13.68
CA GLY A 207 -12.65 0.38 -14.19
C GLY A 207 -12.40 -0.70 -13.15
N ASP A 208 -11.17 -1.22 -13.13
CA ASP A 208 -10.75 -2.30 -12.25
C ASP A 208 -10.93 -1.97 -10.75
N VAL A 209 -10.90 -0.69 -10.38
CA VAL A 209 -11.14 -0.26 -8.97
C VAL A 209 -12.60 -0.45 -8.60
N SER A 210 -13.53 -0.03 -9.47
CA SER A 210 -14.95 -0.24 -9.23
C SER A 210 -15.29 -1.72 -9.23
N ASP A 211 -14.71 -2.51 -10.14
CA ASP A 211 -14.97 -3.93 -10.22
C ASP A 211 -14.43 -4.68 -9.00
N ALA A 212 -13.30 -4.23 -8.43
CA ALA A 212 -12.78 -4.75 -7.18
C ALA A 212 -13.69 -4.45 -5.98
N VAL A 213 -14.26 -3.24 -5.91
CA VAL A 213 -15.23 -2.88 -4.87
C VAL A 213 -16.46 -3.77 -4.99
N ASP A 214 -17.06 -3.87 -6.18
CA ASP A 214 -18.26 -4.70 -6.44
C ASP A 214 -17.99 -6.17 -6.06
N LYS A 215 -16.89 -6.75 -6.56
CA LYS A 215 -16.51 -8.13 -6.28
C LYS A 215 -16.24 -8.38 -4.80
N PHE A 216 -15.60 -7.45 -4.10
CA PHE A 216 -15.40 -7.58 -2.66
C PHE A 216 -16.74 -7.62 -1.92
N LEU A 217 -17.65 -6.71 -2.21
CA LEU A 217 -18.97 -6.64 -1.57
C LEU A 217 -19.81 -7.90 -1.85
N GLU A 218 -19.69 -8.50 -3.02
CA GLU A 218 -20.34 -9.78 -3.36
C GLU A 218 -19.76 -10.98 -2.60
N MET A 219 -18.44 -11.02 -2.41
CA MET A 219 -17.77 -12.17 -1.79
C MET A 219 -17.81 -12.09 -0.26
N ILE A 220 -17.71 -10.89 0.33
CA ILE A 220 -17.52 -10.70 1.77
C ILE A 220 -18.73 -11.13 2.60
N VAL A 221 -19.94 -11.15 2.02
CA VAL A 221 -21.16 -11.64 2.70
C VAL A 221 -21.07 -13.11 3.11
N ASN A 222 -20.23 -13.90 2.43
CA ASN A 222 -20.03 -15.31 2.71
C ASN A 222 -18.93 -15.55 3.76
N GLU A 223 -18.24 -14.49 4.19
CA GLU A 223 -17.18 -14.57 5.18
C GLU A 223 -17.71 -14.37 6.59
N ASN A 224 -17.20 -15.17 7.53
CA ASN A 224 -17.47 -14.93 8.94
C ASN A 224 -16.53 -13.83 9.48
N ILE A 225 -17.11 -12.68 9.81
CA ILE A 225 -16.43 -11.56 10.47
C ILE A 225 -17.12 -11.29 11.81
N VAL A 226 -16.32 -11.30 12.86
CA VAL A 226 -16.77 -10.96 14.22
C VAL A 226 -16.37 -9.52 14.48
N PHE A 227 -17.27 -8.57 14.20
CA PHE A 227 -17.01 -7.12 14.33
C PHE A 227 -16.60 -6.69 15.74
N ALA A 228 -17.12 -7.36 16.78
CA ALA A 228 -16.69 -7.14 18.15
C ALA A 228 -15.19 -7.40 18.37
N ASN A 229 -14.56 -8.31 17.62
CA ASN A 229 -13.10 -8.54 17.69
C ASN A 229 -12.28 -7.42 17.02
N LEU A 230 -12.95 -6.50 16.33
CA LEU A 230 -12.37 -5.32 15.70
C LEU A 230 -12.72 -4.03 16.44
N ASP A 231 -13.38 -4.14 17.60
CA ASP A 231 -13.95 -3.03 18.36
C ASP A 231 -14.97 -2.21 17.55
N ILE A 232 -15.71 -2.88 16.65
CA ILE A 232 -16.76 -2.28 15.82
C ILE A 232 -18.12 -2.79 16.32
N GLU A 233 -18.99 -1.87 16.72
CA GLU A 233 -20.38 -2.15 17.10
C GLU A 233 -21.28 -2.00 15.86
N SER A 234 -21.23 -2.97 14.96
CA SER A 234 -21.93 -2.97 13.68
C SER A 234 -22.19 -4.40 13.19
N ASP A 235 -22.86 -4.53 12.05
CA ASP A 235 -23.12 -5.79 11.35
C ASP A 235 -22.73 -5.70 9.87
N MET A 236 -22.71 -6.85 9.19
CA MET A 236 -22.25 -6.93 7.80
C MET A 236 -23.08 -6.06 6.87
N ASP A 237 -24.40 -6.03 7.05
CA ASP A 237 -25.31 -5.28 6.18
C ASP A 237 -25.09 -3.77 6.31
N THR A 238 -24.89 -3.29 7.55
CA THR A 238 -24.59 -1.90 7.87
C THR A 238 -23.25 -1.46 7.27
N GLU A 239 -22.20 -2.27 7.45
CA GLU A 239 -20.87 -1.94 6.92
C GLU A 239 -20.82 -2.00 5.39
N ILE A 240 -21.49 -2.97 4.76
CA ILE A 240 -21.61 -3.04 3.29
C ILE A 240 -22.36 -1.81 2.76
N LYS A 241 -23.43 -1.40 3.44
CA LYS A 241 -24.18 -0.20 3.05
C LYS A 241 -23.28 1.05 3.11
N ALA A 242 -22.51 1.22 4.19
CA ALA A 242 -21.58 2.33 4.32
C ALA A 242 -20.50 2.33 3.22
N LEU A 243 -19.93 1.17 2.87
CA LEU A 243 -18.99 1.06 1.75
C LEU A 243 -19.63 1.48 0.42
N ARG A 244 -20.89 1.13 0.16
CA ARG A 244 -21.63 1.54 -1.05
C ARG A 244 -21.93 3.03 -1.09
N GLU A 245 -22.12 3.67 0.06
CA GLU A 245 -22.35 5.12 0.14
C GLU A 245 -21.05 5.91 -0.10
N ILE A 246 -19.90 5.33 0.26
CA ILE A 246 -18.59 5.96 0.05
C ILE A 246 -18.13 5.81 -1.40
N TYR A 247 -18.19 4.60 -1.98
CA TYR A 247 -17.65 4.35 -3.32
C TYR A 247 -18.71 4.51 -4.40
N ILE A 248 -18.63 5.61 -5.14
CA ILE A 248 -19.58 5.96 -6.19
C ILE A 248 -19.01 5.57 -7.55
N LYS A 249 -19.66 4.61 -8.22
CA LYS A 249 -19.30 4.21 -9.58
C LYS A 249 -19.68 5.33 -10.56
N ILE A 250 -18.73 5.76 -11.39
CA ILE A 250 -18.94 6.78 -12.44
C ILE A 250 -18.67 6.23 -13.84
#